data_AF-A0A833WZ74-F1
#
_entry.id   AF-A0A833WZ74-F1
#
_cell.length_a   1.000
_cell.length_b   1.000
_cell.length_c   1.000
_cell.angle_alpha   90.00
_cell.angle_beta   90.00
_cell.angle_gamma   90.00
#
_symmetry.space_group_name_H-M   'P 1'
#
loop_
_entity.id
_entity.type
_entity.pdbx_description
1 polymer ?
#
loop_
_entity_poly.entity_id
_entity_poly.type
_entity_poly.pdbx_seq_one_letter_code
_entity_poly.pdbx_strand_id
1 'polypeptide(L)'
;MLLCHEKVHIDLQITTAAGPLALTNIECIVLDAPEEELLLGRTTLQSIGVDLDNMFERLAQQHIDAAEADDVPSDYVGSARDRSGRRGGAGVAPPC
;
A
#
# COMPACT_ATOMS: atom_id res chain seq x y z
N MET A 1 -1.94 24.72 -18.96
CA MET A 1 -0.73 25.26 -18.30
C MET A 1 -1.24 26.05 -17.11
N LEU A 2 -0.86 25.69 -15.88
CA LEU A 2 -1.26 26.46 -14.70
C LEU A 2 -0.41 27.72 -14.66
N LEU A 3 -1.05 28.89 -14.63
CA LEU A 3 -0.38 30.17 -14.49
C LEU A 3 -0.42 30.63 -13.04
N CYS A 4 0.72 31.09 -12.55
CA CYS A 4 0.80 31.80 -11.27
C CYS A 4 0.19 33.19 -11.47
N HIS A 5 -0.94 33.44 -10.81
CA HIS A 5 -1.58 34.74 -10.78
C HIS A 5 -0.90 35.65 -9.76
N GLU A 6 -0.73 35.15 -8.52
CA GLU A 6 -0.18 35.93 -7.42
C GLU A 6 0.54 35.05 -6.39
N LYS A 7 1.42 35.68 -5.62
CA LYS A 7 2.13 35.09 -4.50
C LYS A 7 1.89 35.93 -3.25
N VAL A 8 1.26 35.34 -2.24
CA VAL A 8 0.78 36.04 -1.03
C VAL A 8 1.19 35.29 0.23
N HIS A 9 1.27 35.99 1.35
CA HIS A 9 1.44 35.37 2.66
C HIS A 9 0.09 35.36 3.38
N ILE A 10 -0.30 34.21 3.92
CA ILE A 10 -1.59 34.02 4.59
C ILE A 10 -1.41 33.31 5.92
N ASP A 11 -2.36 33.56 6.82
CA ASP A 11 -2.58 32.75 8.01
C ASP A 11 -3.75 31.80 7.72
N LEU A 12 -3.56 30.51 8.00
CA LEU A 12 -4.51 29.45 7.70
C LEU A 12 -4.77 28.62 8.96
N GLN A 13 -6.02 28.23 9.18
CA GLN A 13 -6.38 27.25 10.20
C GLN A 13 -6.93 26.00 9.52
N ILE A 14 -6.23 24.87 9.66
CA ILE A 14 -6.69 23.58 9.14
C ILE A 14 -7.21 22.70 10.27
N THR A 15 -8.25 21.92 10.03
CA THR A 15 -8.74 20.95 11.01
C THR A 15 -8.19 19.58 10.69
N THR A 16 -7.40 19.02 11.61
CA THR A 16 -6.86 17.66 11.50
C THR A 16 -7.59 16.73 12.46
N ALA A 17 -7.38 15.40 12.32
CA ALA A 17 -7.90 14.43 13.28
C ALA A 17 -7.38 14.65 14.71
N ALA A 18 -6.19 15.26 14.87
CA ALA A 18 -5.63 15.62 16.17
C ALA A 18 -6.18 16.95 16.72
N GLY A 19 -6.95 17.69 15.92
CA GLY A 19 -7.53 18.98 16.26
C GLY A 19 -7.17 20.09 15.28
N PRO A 20 -7.63 21.33 15.55
CA PRO A 20 -7.31 22.49 14.73
C PRO A 20 -5.83 22.85 14.84
N LEU A 21 -5.20 23.14 13.70
CA LEU A 21 -3.82 23.55 13.58
C LEU A 21 -3.75 24.91 12.89
N ALA A 22 -3.17 25.88 13.58
CA ALA A 22 -2.92 27.21 13.03
C ALA A 22 -1.55 27.25 12.35
N LEU A 23 -1.54 27.73 11.12
CA LEU A 23 -0.38 27.92 10.27
C LEU A 23 -0.27 29.41 9.95
N THR A 24 0.81 30.05 10.39
CA THR A 24 0.96 31.49 10.24
C THR A 24 2.05 31.84 9.23
N ASN A 25 1.86 32.95 8.54
CA ASN A 25 2.80 33.52 7.58
C ASN A 25 3.25 32.50 6.51
N ILE A 26 2.31 31.72 5.97
CA ILE A 26 2.59 30.74 4.92
C ILE A 26 2.53 31.42 3.55
N GLU A 27 3.58 31.19 2.77
CA GLU A 27 3.65 31.56 1.37
C GLU A 27 2.69 30.70 0.53
N CYS A 28 1.68 31.33 -0.05
CA CYS A 28 0.67 30.71 -0.90
C CYS A 28 0.78 31.23 -2.33
N ILE A 29 0.55 30.34 -3.30
CA ILE A 29 0.57 30.65 -4.72
C ILE A 29 -0.85 30.51 -5.26
N VAL A 30 -1.41 31.59 -5.77
CA VAL A 30 -2.72 31.60 -6.41
C VAL A 30 -2.53 31.20 -7.86
N LEU A 31 -3.21 30.12 -8.27
CA LEU A 31 -3.13 29.57 -9.61
C LEU A 31 -4.48 29.73 -10.33
N ASP A 32 -4.44 30.10 -11.60
CA ASP A 32 -5.62 30.08 -12.46
C ASP A 32 -5.93 28.63 -12.87
N ALA A 33 -6.79 27.99 -12.08
CA ALA A 33 -7.26 26.62 -12.27
C ALA A 33 -8.79 26.56 -12.36
N PRO A 34 -9.36 25.58 -13.08
CA PRO A 34 -10.82 25.42 -13.17
C PRO A 34 -11.46 24.97 -11.86
N GLU A 35 -10.67 24.44 -10.92
CA GLU A 35 -11.11 23.88 -9.66
C GLU A 35 -10.69 24.79 -8.50
N GLU A 36 -11.61 25.03 -7.57
CA GLU A 36 -11.36 25.81 -6.36
C GLU A 36 -10.86 24.89 -5.24
N GLU A 37 -9.55 24.60 -5.27
CA GLU A 37 -8.91 23.69 -4.30
C GLU A 37 -7.70 24.32 -3.61
N LEU A 38 -7.51 23.99 -2.33
CA LEU A 38 -6.32 24.36 -1.58
C LEU A 38 -5.33 23.19 -1.54
N LEU A 39 -4.20 23.37 -2.21
CA LEU A 39 -3.13 22.36 -2.24
C LEU A 39 -2.06 22.68 -1.20
N LEU A 40 -1.84 21.73 -0.27
CA LEU A 40 -0.72 21.80 0.67
C LEU A 40 0.48 21.08 0.08
N GLY A 41 1.55 21.83 -0.17
CA GLY A 41 2.81 21.28 -0.66
C GLY A 41 3.54 20.44 0.39
N ARG A 42 4.51 19.62 -0.08
CA ARG A 42 5.34 18.77 0.78
C ARG A 42 6.00 19.53 1.93
N THR A 43 6.56 20.72 1.65
CA THR A 43 7.25 21.54 2.66
C THR A 43 6.30 21.90 3.82
N THR A 44 5.07 22.29 3.50
CA THR A 44 4.05 22.63 4.51
C THR A 44 3.63 21.40 5.30
N LEU A 45 3.40 20.26 4.63
CA LEU A 45 3.06 19.00 5.29
C LEU A 45 4.18 18.51 6.22
N GLN A 46 5.44 18.61 5.81
CA GLN A 46 6.58 18.27 6.66
C GLN A 46 6.68 19.19 7.89
N SER A 47 6.38 20.49 7.74
CA SER A 47 6.41 21.44 8.86
C SER A 47 5.41 21.12 9.98
N ILE A 48 4.33 20.40 9.65
CA ILE A 48 3.30 19.97 10.60
C ILE A 48 3.51 18.53 11.08
N GLY A 49 4.66 17.92 10.74
CA GLY A 49 5.03 16.55 11.16
C GLY A 49 4.49 15.43 10.27
N VAL A 50 4.00 15.76 9.06
CA VAL A 50 3.58 14.74 8.08
C VAL A 50 4.77 14.37 7.20
N ASP A 51 5.25 13.14 7.37
CA ASP A 51 6.31 12.56 6.54
C ASP A 51 5.72 11.71 5.41
N LEU A 52 5.61 12.31 4.23
CA LEU A 52 5.04 11.65 3.05
C LEU A 52 5.87 10.46 2.59
N ASP A 53 7.20 10.51 2.70
CA ASP A 53 8.08 9.48 2.16
C ASP A 53 7.86 8.16 2.93
N ASN A 54 7.89 8.22 4.26
CA ASN A 54 7.55 7.08 5.12
C ASN A 54 6.09 6.61 4.93
N MET A 55 5.14 7.53 4.71
CA MET A 55 3.76 7.14 4.40
C MET A 55 3.66 6.35 3.09
N PHE A 56 4.32 6.80 2.03
CA PHE A 56 4.33 6.11 0.74
C PHE A 56 5.05 4.76 0.82
N GLU A 57 6.17 4.67 1.54
CA GLU A 57 6.89 3.41 1.77
C GLU A 57 5.99 2.39 2.47
N ARG A 58 5.28 2.79 3.53
CA ARG A 58 4.34 1.92 4.24
C ARG A 58 3.18 1.48 3.36
N LEU A 59 2.64 2.38 2.54
CA LEU A 59 1.57 2.06 1.59
C LEU A 59 2.04 1.06 0.53
N ALA A 60 3.26 1.21 0.01
CA ALA A 60 3.84 0.28 -0.95
C ALA A 60 4.04 -1.10 -0.33
N GLN A 61 4.54 -1.18 0.92
CA GLN A 61 4.73 -2.45 1.62
C GLN A 61 3.41 -3.18 1.90
N GLN A 62 2.35 -2.46 2.31
CA GLN A 62 1.02 -3.04 2.52
C GLN A 62 0.47 -3.71 1.25
N HIS A 63 0.79 -3.17 0.07
CA HIS A 63 0.33 -3.72 -1.19
C HIS A 63 1.11 -4.98 -1.62
N ILE A 64 2.33 -5.18 -1.10
CA ILE A 64 3.14 -6.39 -1.32
C ILE A 64 2.64 -7.51 -0.40
N ASP A 65 2.46 -7.22 0.89
CA ASP A 65 2.04 -8.22 1.88
C ASP A 65 0.63 -8.78 1.60
N ALA A 66 -0.24 -7.99 0.97
CA ALA A 66 -1.57 -8.44 0.54
C ALA A 66 -1.55 -9.36 -0.70
N ALA A 67 -0.48 -9.34 -1.51
CA ALA A 67 -0.35 -10.15 -2.72
C ALA A 67 0.29 -11.53 -2.44
N GLU A 68 1.05 -11.68 -1.35
CA GLU A 68 1.70 -12.94 -0.94
C GLU A 68 0.78 -13.86 -0.11
N ALA A 69 -0.50 -13.49 0.05
CA ALA A 69 -1.51 -14.28 0.76
C ALA A 69 -2.40 -15.14 -0.17
N ASP A 70 -2.05 -15.27 -1.45
CA ASP A 70 -2.66 -16.27 -2.34
C ASP A 70 -1.87 -17.57 -2.24
N ASP A 71 -2.23 -18.40 -1.25
CA ASP A 71 -1.79 -19.79 -1.15
C ASP A 71 -2.24 -20.53 -2.42
N VAL A 72 -1.35 -20.66 -3.40
CA VAL A 72 -1.57 -21.48 -4.59
C VAL A 72 -1.77 -22.93 -4.14
N PRO A 73 -2.95 -23.55 -4.31
CA PRO A 73 -3.15 -24.93 -3.92
C PRO A 73 -2.28 -25.85 -4.80
N SER A 74 -1.28 -26.47 -4.18
CA SER A 74 -0.41 -27.46 -4.83
C SER A 74 -1.12 -28.83 -4.88
N ASP A 75 -2.20 -28.95 -5.65
CA ASP A 75 -2.91 -30.21 -5.83
C ASP A 75 -3.37 -30.45 -7.27
N TYR A 76 -2.39 -30.57 -8.17
CA TYR A 76 -2.53 -31.40 -9.36
C TYR A 76 -1.38 -32.42 -9.43
N VAL A 77 -1.44 -33.40 -8.52
CA VAL A 77 -0.74 -34.67 -8.69
C VAL A 77 -1.42 -35.40 -9.85
N GLY A 78 -0.77 -35.37 -11.00
CA GLY A 78 -1.20 -36.08 -12.21
C GLY A 78 -1.42 -37.56 -11.92
N SER A 79 -2.67 -38.00 -12.08
CA SER A 79 -3.04 -39.42 -12.08
C SER A 79 -2.53 -40.10 -13.35
N ALA A 80 -1.36 -40.74 -13.28
CA ALA A 80 -0.97 -41.77 -14.23
C ALA A 80 -1.06 -43.14 -13.56
N ARG A 81 -2.26 -43.74 -13.66
CA ARG A 81 -2.48 -45.17 -13.41
C ARG A 81 -1.72 -45.94 -14.48
N ASP A 82 -0.56 -46.49 -14.17
CA ASP A 82 -0.02 -47.60 -14.96
C ASP A 82 -0.15 -48.91 -14.17
N ARG A 83 -0.70 -49.90 -14.87
CA ARG A 83 -1.38 -51.06 -14.31
C ARG A 83 -0.79 -52.31 -14.97
N SER A 84 0.37 -52.80 -14.51
CA SER A 84 0.94 -54.11 -14.90
C SER A 84 2.26 -54.32 -14.13
N GLY A 85 2.62 -55.42 -13.46
CA GLY A 85 2.01 -56.73 -13.29
C GLY A 85 2.94 -57.64 -12.46
N ARG A 86 2.33 -58.47 -11.61
CA ARG A 86 2.70 -59.85 -11.22
C ARG A 86 4.10 -60.20 -10.64
N ARG A 87 4.00 -60.72 -9.40
CA ARG A 87 4.31 -62.10 -8.91
C ARG A 87 5.58 -62.31 -8.05
N GLY A 88 5.32 -62.92 -6.90
CA GLY A 88 6.25 -63.71 -6.06
C GLY A 88 6.55 -62.98 -4.75
N GLY A 89 6.25 -63.47 -3.55
CA GLY A 89 5.86 -64.81 -3.11
C GLY A 89 6.60 -65.11 -1.81
N ALA A 90 5.87 -65.63 -0.81
CA ALA A 90 6.33 -66.13 0.50
C ALA A 90 6.81 -65.08 1.53
N GLY A 91 6.40 -65.12 2.79
CA GLY A 91 5.55 -66.10 3.44
C GLY A 91 5.35 -65.81 4.94
N VAL A 92 4.26 -66.37 5.43
CA VAL A 92 4.02 -66.93 6.77
C VAL A 92 3.85 -65.96 7.96
N ALA A 93 2.79 -66.29 8.69
CA ALA A 93 2.04 -65.61 9.73
C ALA A 93 2.76 -65.48 11.11
N PRO A 94 2.23 -64.65 12.03
CA PRO A 94 2.66 -64.48 13.44
C PRO A 94 2.07 -65.65 14.29
N PRO A 95 1.98 -65.65 15.65
CA PRO A 95 2.31 -64.64 16.68
C PRO A 95 2.99 -65.19 17.97
N CYS A 96 3.29 -64.29 18.91
CA CYS A 96 2.93 -64.33 20.34
C CYS A 96 3.15 -62.94 20.92
#